data_AF-A0A959E6N0-F1
#
_entry.id   AF-A0A959E6N0-F1
#
_cell.length_a   1.000
_cell.length_b   1.000
_cell.length_c   1.000
_cell.angle_alpha   90.00
_cell.angle_beta   90.00
_cell.angle_gamma   90.00
#
_symmetry.space_group_name_H-M   'P 1'
#
loop_
_entity.id
_entity.type
_entity.pdbx_description
1 polymer ?
#
loop_
_entity_poly.entity_id
_entity_poly.type
_entity_poly.pdbx_seq_one_letter_code
_entity_poly.pdbx_strand_id
1 'polypeptide(L)'
;IIRDADLLSLNLSALKHSEAPGQEDPGPSGFTVEEACQAARYAGMSDKLKAFGIYGYQQALDDKKQGAKTAALIIWYFIDGFFNRKGDFPVSTDGLVEYIVDFKKLDYQLTFWRSERSGRWWMQVPLKTRAKYQRHYLVPCSYNDYKMACQDELPERLVKALARFS
;
A
#
# COMPACT_ATOMS: atom_id res chain seq x y z
N ILE A 1 0.97 0.04 3.86
CA ILE A 1 1.76 1.16 3.29
C ILE A 1 1.49 1.29 1.79
N ILE A 2 1.84 0.28 0.95
CA ILE A 2 1.64 0.34 -0.51
C ILE A 2 0.19 0.63 -0.95
N ARG A 3 -0.81 0.08 -0.22
CA ARG A 3 -2.24 0.27 -0.54
C ARG A 3 -2.72 1.73 -0.45
N ASP A 4 -2.00 2.58 0.26
CA ASP A 4 -2.35 4.00 0.43
C ASP A 4 -1.47 4.94 -0.41
N ALA A 5 -0.54 4.40 -1.20
CA ALA A 5 0.34 5.19 -2.04
C ALA A 5 -0.35 5.62 -3.35
N ASP A 6 -0.15 6.87 -3.77
CA ASP A 6 -0.50 7.35 -5.11
C ASP A 6 0.61 7.07 -6.14
N LEU A 7 1.88 7.07 -5.69
CA LEU A 7 3.07 6.81 -6.48
C LEU A 7 3.97 5.81 -5.74
N LEU A 8 4.51 4.83 -6.48
CA LEU A 8 5.55 3.94 -5.99
C LEU A 8 6.74 3.98 -6.96
N SER A 9 7.91 4.34 -6.45
CA SER A 9 9.17 4.35 -7.19
C SER A 9 10.09 3.26 -6.64
N LEU A 10 10.48 2.31 -7.48
CA LEU A 10 11.50 1.31 -7.17
C LEU A 10 12.82 1.71 -7.83
N ASN A 11 13.84 1.99 -7.03
CA ASN A 11 15.19 2.11 -7.58
C ASN A 11 15.82 0.71 -7.61
N LEU A 12 16.44 0.33 -8.73
CA LEU A 12 17.14 -0.96 -8.85
C LEU A 12 18.22 -1.10 -7.77
N SER A 13 18.83 -0.01 -7.30
CA SER A 13 19.81 0.02 -6.18
C SER A 13 19.30 -0.59 -4.87
N ALA A 14 17.99 -0.77 -4.74
CA ALA A 14 17.40 -1.48 -3.61
C ALA A 14 17.55 -3.01 -3.69
N LEU A 15 17.87 -3.57 -4.87
CA LEU A 15 18.15 -4.97 -5.09
C LEU A 15 19.64 -5.26 -4.84
N LYS A 16 19.92 -6.43 -4.27
CA LYS A 16 21.31 -6.87 -4.10
C LYS A 16 21.99 -7.07 -5.45
N HIS A 17 23.30 -6.82 -5.52
CA HIS A 17 24.09 -6.85 -6.76
C HIS A 17 23.91 -8.12 -7.60
N SER A 18 23.82 -9.29 -6.94
CA SER A 18 23.68 -10.58 -7.64
C SER A 18 22.40 -10.71 -8.47
N GLU A 19 21.39 -9.89 -8.16
CA GLU A 19 20.06 -9.89 -8.79
C GLU A 19 19.91 -8.80 -9.86
N ALA A 20 20.61 -7.68 -9.69
CA ALA A 20 20.56 -6.53 -10.57
C ALA A 20 21.96 -5.90 -10.72
N PRO A 21 22.81 -6.42 -11.61
CA PRO A 21 24.17 -5.89 -11.80
C PRO A 21 24.21 -4.54 -12.53
N GLY A 22 23.20 -4.26 -13.37
CA GLY A 22 23.11 -3.04 -14.18
C GLY A 22 22.64 -1.80 -13.41
N GLN A 23 23.36 -1.40 -12.37
CA GLN A 23 23.00 -0.30 -11.47
C GLN A 23 24.22 0.45 -10.95
N GLU A 24 24.00 1.69 -10.50
CA GLU A 24 25.02 2.51 -9.83
C GLU A 24 25.21 2.04 -8.37
N ASP A 25 26.46 1.94 -7.92
CA ASP A 25 26.85 1.60 -6.55
C ASP A 25 26.11 0.39 -5.95
N PRO A 26 26.19 -0.80 -6.58
CA PRO A 26 25.46 -1.98 -6.11
C PRO A 26 25.96 -2.48 -4.75
N GLY A 27 25.04 -2.67 -3.81
CA GLY A 27 25.30 -3.28 -2.51
C GLY A 27 25.25 -4.82 -2.55
N PRO A 28 26.00 -5.53 -1.68
CA PRO A 28 25.88 -6.98 -1.54
C PRO A 28 24.57 -7.39 -0.84
N SER A 29 23.94 -6.48 -0.12
CA SER A 29 22.66 -6.65 0.57
C SER A 29 21.57 -5.80 -0.10
N GLY A 30 20.34 -6.28 -0.04
CA GLY A 30 19.18 -5.67 -0.69
C GLY A 30 18.08 -6.69 -0.90
N PHE A 31 16.98 -6.26 -1.50
CA PHE A 31 15.88 -7.14 -1.86
C PHE A 31 16.30 -8.18 -2.89
N THR A 32 15.65 -9.34 -2.85
CA THR A 32 15.72 -10.30 -3.96
C THR A 32 14.76 -9.91 -5.08
N VAL A 33 14.94 -10.47 -6.28
CA VAL A 33 14.00 -10.22 -7.40
C VAL A 33 12.60 -10.71 -7.03
N GLU A 34 12.48 -11.82 -6.32
CA GLU A 34 11.21 -12.38 -5.89
C GLU A 34 10.46 -11.42 -4.96
N GLU A 35 11.15 -10.84 -3.97
CA GLU A 35 10.57 -9.86 -3.05
C GLU A 35 10.11 -8.60 -3.80
N ALA A 36 10.93 -8.10 -4.73
CA ALA A 36 10.58 -6.94 -5.55
C ALA A 36 9.40 -7.23 -6.48
N CYS A 37 9.34 -8.42 -7.10
CA CYS A 37 8.23 -8.86 -7.93
C CYS A 37 6.94 -9.01 -7.11
N GLN A 38 7.02 -9.58 -5.91
CA GLN A 38 5.88 -9.69 -5.00
C GLN A 38 5.37 -8.31 -4.59
N ALA A 39 6.27 -7.39 -4.23
CA ALA A 39 5.92 -6.01 -3.92
C ALA A 39 5.28 -5.28 -5.12
N ALA A 40 5.85 -5.45 -6.32
CA ALA A 40 5.33 -4.87 -7.56
C ALA A 40 3.94 -5.43 -7.91
N ARG A 41 3.71 -6.73 -7.73
CA ARG A 41 2.39 -7.35 -7.90
C ARG A 41 1.36 -6.78 -6.92
N TYR A 42 1.72 -6.64 -5.65
CA TYR A 42 0.83 -6.02 -4.66
C TYR A 42 0.57 -4.54 -4.94
N ALA A 43 1.57 -3.82 -5.45
CA ALA A 43 1.41 -2.44 -5.89
C ALA A 43 0.45 -2.36 -7.09
N GLY A 44 0.58 -3.25 -8.06
CA GLY A 44 -0.34 -3.40 -9.18
C GLY A 44 -1.78 -3.62 -8.72
N MET A 45 -2.01 -4.46 -7.72
CA MET A 45 -3.34 -4.76 -7.16
C MET A 45 -3.98 -3.60 -6.36
N SER A 46 -3.25 -2.52 -6.12
CA SER A 46 -3.77 -1.34 -5.42
C SER A 46 -4.58 -0.47 -6.38
N ASP A 47 -5.88 -0.33 -6.14
CA ASP A 47 -6.73 0.50 -7.00
C ASP A 47 -6.48 2.00 -6.81
N LYS A 48 -5.85 2.41 -5.70
CA LYS A 48 -5.46 3.81 -5.44
C LYS A 48 -4.21 4.23 -6.22
N LEU A 49 -3.31 3.29 -6.50
CA LEU A 49 -1.99 3.60 -7.07
C LEU A 49 -2.14 4.10 -8.51
N LYS A 50 -1.63 5.30 -8.77
CA LYS A 50 -1.72 6.01 -10.06
C LYS A 50 -0.49 5.84 -10.91
N ALA A 51 0.68 5.72 -10.28
CA ALA A 51 1.95 5.61 -10.98
C ALA A 51 2.88 4.61 -10.29
N PHE A 52 3.57 3.83 -11.11
CA PHE A 52 4.66 2.96 -10.72
C PHE A 52 5.84 3.20 -11.64
N GLY A 53 7.03 3.38 -11.09
CA GLY A 53 8.24 3.63 -11.85
C GLY A 53 9.41 2.79 -11.36
N ILE A 54 10.21 2.30 -12.30
CA ILE A 54 11.50 1.66 -12.01
C ILE A 54 12.60 2.62 -12.46
N TYR A 55 13.57 2.86 -11.59
CA TYR A 55 14.65 3.83 -11.77
C TYR A 55 16.01 3.21 -11.49
N GLY A 56 17.09 3.90 -11.87
CA GLY A 56 18.46 3.48 -11.56
C GLY A 56 19.04 2.38 -12.46
N TYR A 57 18.37 2.05 -13.57
CA TYR A 57 18.93 1.13 -14.56
C TYR A 57 20.07 1.78 -15.34
N GLN A 58 21.21 1.10 -15.39
CA GLN A 58 22.38 1.53 -16.15
C GLN A 58 22.78 0.47 -17.19
N GLN A 59 22.46 0.74 -18.45
CA GLN A 59 22.77 -0.16 -19.56
C GLN A 59 24.27 -0.40 -19.73
N ALA A 60 25.10 0.63 -19.49
CA ALA A 60 26.55 0.53 -19.63
C ALA A 60 27.21 -0.43 -18.63
N LEU A 61 26.55 -0.73 -17.50
CA LEU A 61 27.03 -1.65 -16.47
C LEU A 61 26.35 -3.03 -16.56
N ASP A 62 25.50 -3.26 -17.56
CA ASP A 62 24.66 -4.46 -17.68
C ASP A 62 25.11 -5.41 -18.79
N ASP A 63 26.33 -5.94 -18.66
CA ASP A 63 27.02 -6.76 -19.68
C ASP A 63 26.16 -7.88 -20.27
N LYS A 64 25.35 -8.54 -19.44
CA LYS A 64 24.50 -9.70 -19.82
C LYS A 64 23.02 -9.36 -19.90
N LYS A 65 22.65 -8.07 -19.86
CA LYS A 65 21.27 -7.58 -19.84
C LYS A 65 20.44 -8.17 -18.71
N GLN A 66 21.07 -8.53 -17.59
CA GLN A 66 20.39 -9.13 -16.44
C GLN A 66 19.59 -8.06 -15.69
N GLY A 67 20.14 -6.86 -15.52
CA GLY A 67 19.40 -5.73 -14.94
C GLY A 67 18.14 -5.40 -15.75
N ALA A 68 18.25 -5.38 -17.08
CA ALA A 68 17.10 -5.19 -17.97
C ALA A 68 16.03 -6.29 -17.81
N LYS A 69 16.43 -7.57 -17.75
CA LYS A 69 15.51 -8.69 -17.54
C LYS A 69 14.81 -8.63 -16.19
N THR A 70 15.55 -8.28 -15.13
CA THR A 70 15.02 -8.08 -13.78
C THR A 70 13.98 -6.96 -13.77
N ALA A 71 14.28 -5.80 -14.37
CA ALA A 71 13.32 -4.71 -14.49
C ALA A 71 12.07 -5.12 -15.28
N ALA A 72 12.24 -5.84 -16.40
CA ALA A 72 11.12 -6.35 -17.20
C ALA A 72 10.23 -7.33 -16.41
N LEU A 73 10.83 -8.20 -15.59
CA LEU A 73 10.08 -9.14 -14.75
C LEU A 73 9.25 -8.42 -13.69
N ILE A 74 9.85 -7.42 -13.02
CA ILE A 74 9.14 -6.58 -12.04
C ILE A 74 7.97 -5.85 -12.70
N ILE A 75 8.15 -5.31 -13.91
CA ILE A 75 7.08 -4.68 -14.70
C ILE A 75 5.97 -5.69 -15.01
N TRP A 76 6.32 -6.90 -15.44
CA TRP A 76 5.33 -7.93 -15.74
C TRP A 76 4.47 -8.28 -14.52
N TYR A 77 5.09 -8.47 -13.35
CA TYR A 77 4.36 -8.74 -12.11
C TYR A 77 3.50 -7.55 -11.66
N PHE A 78 3.95 -6.32 -11.89
CA PHE A 78 3.12 -5.14 -11.68
C PHE A 78 1.87 -5.17 -12.58
N ILE A 79 2.03 -5.49 -13.87
CA ILE A 79 0.94 -5.60 -14.84
C ILE A 79 -0.03 -6.74 -14.43
N ASP A 80 0.46 -7.91 -14.04
CA ASP A 80 -0.37 -8.99 -13.50
C ASP A 80 -1.18 -8.51 -12.29
N GLY A 81 -0.53 -7.81 -11.36
CA GLY A 81 -1.20 -7.19 -10.23
C GLY A 81 -2.30 -6.20 -10.66
N PHE A 82 -2.02 -5.38 -11.66
CA PHE A 82 -2.96 -4.39 -12.22
C PHE A 82 -4.21 -5.06 -12.79
N PHE A 83 -4.06 -6.14 -13.58
CA PHE A 83 -5.21 -6.89 -14.09
C PHE A 83 -6.01 -7.60 -12.99
N ASN A 84 -5.41 -7.83 -11.83
CA ASN A 84 -6.06 -8.40 -10.66
C ASN A 84 -6.67 -7.36 -9.71
N ARG A 85 -6.70 -6.07 -10.09
CA ARG A 85 -7.42 -5.02 -9.36
C ARG A 85 -8.89 -5.40 -9.19
N LYS A 86 -9.41 -5.23 -7.97
CA LYS A 86 -10.79 -5.60 -7.65
C LYS A 86 -11.76 -4.44 -7.85
N GLY A 87 -11.24 -3.23 -8.07
CA GLY A 87 -12.06 -2.02 -8.19
C GLY A 87 -12.82 -1.72 -6.91
N ASP A 88 -12.28 -2.13 -5.77
CA ASP A 88 -12.96 -2.11 -4.49
C ASP A 88 -12.36 -1.07 -3.52
N PHE A 89 -11.43 -0.24 -4.00
CA PHE A 89 -10.99 0.92 -3.23
C PHE A 89 -12.19 1.86 -3.03
N PRO A 90 -12.58 2.09 -1.77
CA PRO A 90 -13.83 2.76 -1.50
C PRO A 90 -13.70 4.25 -1.79
N VAL A 91 -14.39 4.69 -2.85
CA VAL A 91 -14.69 6.10 -3.09
C VAL A 91 -15.86 6.53 -2.18
N SER A 92 -16.74 5.59 -1.83
CA SER A 92 -17.82 5.72 -0.85
C SER A 92 -17.88 4.48 0.06
N THR A 93 -18.68 4.58 1.12
CA THR A 93 -18.96 3.47 2.06
C THR A 93 -20.05 2.51 1.53
N ASP A 94 -20.58 2.75 0.34
CA ASP A 94 -21.68 1.98 -0.23
C ASP A 94 -21.25 0.53 -0.49
N GLY A 95 -22.02 -0.43 0.03
CA GLY A 95 -21.73 -1.86 -0.10
C GLY A 95 -20.59 -2.36 0.81
N LEU A 96 -20.15 -1.55 1.77
CA LEU A 96 -19.26 -1.98 2.85
C LEU A 96 -20.06 -2.29 4.12
N VAL A 97 -19.56 -3.25 4.90
CA VAL A 97 -20.11 -3.57 6.22
C VAL A 97 -19.45 -2.69 7.26
N GLU A 98 -20.27 -2.00 8.06
CA GLU A 98 -19.84 -1.12 9.13
C GLU A 98 -19.59 -1.90 10.43
N TYR A 99 -18.50 -1.55 11.12
CA TYR A 99 -18.14 -2.06 12.44
C TYR A 99 -17.75 -0.90 13.34
N ILE A 100 -18.56 -0.62 14.36
CA ILE A 100 -18.32 0.47 15.31
C ILE A 100 -17.66 -0.09 16.57
N VAL A 101 -16.57 0.54 16.99
CA VAL A 101 -15.84 0.22 18.21
C VAL A 101 -15.92 1.42 19.14
N ASP A 102 -16.45 1.20 20.34
CA ASP A 102 -16.38 2.16 21.42
C ASP A 102 -15.00 2.08 22.07
N PHE A 103 -14.16 3.10 21.84
CA PHE A 103 -12.75 3.08 22.23
C PHE A 103 -12.57 3.92 23.48
N LYS A 104 -12.47 3.29 24.66
CA LYS A 104 -12.60 3.97 25.96
C LYS A 104 -11.56 5.05 26.22
N LYS A 105 -10.40 4.96 25.56
CA LYS A 105 -9.30 5.94 25.69
C LYS A 105 -9.48 7.17 24.81
N LEU A 106 -10.47 7.19 23.92
CA LEU A 106 -10.82 8.31 23.06
C LEU A 106 -12.27 8.71 23.39
N ASP A 107 -12.56 10.00 23.48
CA ASP A 107 -13.94 10.48 23.74
C ASP A 107 -14.88 10.30 22.52
N TYR A 108 -14.53 9.44 21.56
CA TYR A 108 -15.29 9.21 20.33
C TYR A 108 -15.17 7.76 19.83
N GLN A 109 -16.20 7.33 19.10
CA GLN A 109 -16.28 5.99 18.50
C GLN A 109 -15.42 5.87 17.24
N LEU A 110 -14.78 4.72 17.06
CA LEU A 110 -14.04 4.37 15.86
C LEU A 110 -14.92 3.55 14.92
N THR A 111 -15.01 3.96 13.66
CA THR A 111 -15.74 3.21 12.63
C THR A 111 -14.76 2.49 11.72
N PHE A 112 -14.96 1.19 11.54
CA PHE A 112 -14.25 0.35 10.59
C PHE A 112 -15.21 -0.14 9.51
N TRP A 113 -14.68 -0.30 8.31
CA TRP A 113 -15.42 -0.73 7.13
C TRP A 113 -14.77 -1.96 6.52
N ARG A 114 -15.57 -2.94 6.13
CA ARG A 114 -15.12 -4.16 5.46
C ARG A 114 -15.81 -4.34 4.11
N SER A 115 -15.04 -4.64 3.08
CA SER A 115 -15.56 -5.11 1.80
C SER A 115 -15.83 -6.60 1.87
N GLU A 116 -17.07 -7.04 1.60
CA GLU A 116 -17.39 -8.47 1.51
C GLU A 116 -16.80 -9.11 0.25
N ARG A 117 -16.57 -8.31 -0.80
CA ARG A 117 -16.03 -8.77 -2.08
C ARG A 117 -14.56 -9.14 -2.00
N SER A 118 -13.76 -8.38 -1.26
CA SER A 118 -12.30 -8.56 -1.19
C SER A 118 -11.80 -8.95 0.19
N GLY A 119 -12.63 -8.83 1.23
CA GLY A 119 -12.23 -8.97 2.62
C GLY A 119 -11.31 -7.85 3.12
N ARG A 120 -11.08 -6.78 2.35
CA ARG A 120 -10.24 -5.65 2.76
C ARG A 120 -10.94 -4.80 3.81
N TRP A 121 -10.14 -4.22 4.71
CA TRP A 121 -10.60 -3.42 5.85
C TRP A 121 -10.08 -1.98 5.78
N TRP A 122 -10.90 -1.02 6.19
CA TRP A 122 -10.52 0.38 6.33
C TRP A 122 -11.01 0.92 7.67
N MET A 123 -10.28 1.88 8.22
CA MET A 123 -10.70 2.66 9.38
C MET A 123 -11.11 4.05 8.91
N GLN A 124 -12.27 4.51 9.33
CA GLN A 124 -12.72 5.86 9.06
C GLN A 124 -12.10 6.83 10.07
N VAL A 125 -11.45 7.87 9.54
CA VAL A 125 -10.94 8.98 10.34
C VAL A 125 -12.02 10.06 10.41
N PRO A 126 -12.43 10.51 11.61
CA PRO A 126 -13.39 11.59 11.74
C PRO A 126 -12.76 12.90 11.25
N LEU A 127 -13.30 13.47 10.16
CA LEU A 127 -12.88 14.79 9.66
C LEU A 127 -13.78 15.87 10.27
N LYS A 128 -13.18 16.88 10.92
CA LYS A 128 -13.89 18.07 11.41
C LYS A 128 -14.12 19.09 10.28
N THR A 129 -14.89 18.77 9.24
CA THR A 129 -15.15 19.75 8.16
C THR A 129 -16.63 20.05 7.98
N ARG A 130 -16.98 21.35 8.08
CA ARG A 130 -18.34 21.93 8.08
C ARG A 130 -19.09 21.93 6.73
N ALA A 131 -18.58 21.29 5.68
CA ALA A 131 -19.17 21.40 4.34
C ALA A 131 -19.88 20.10 3.91
N LYS A 132 -21.03 20.26 3.26
CA LYS A 132 -22.03 19.29 2.75
C LYS A 132 -21.52 18.08 1.92
N TYR A 133 -20.21 17.88 1.80
CA TYR A 133 -19.59 16.75 1.14
C TYR A 133 -18.59 16.09 2.10
N GLN A 134 -19.09 15.25 3.00
CA GLN A 134 -18.27 14.43 3.89
C GLN A 134 -17.53 13.39 3.05
N ARG A 135 -16.32 13.71 2.58
CA ARG A 135 -15.40 12.68 2.13
C ARG A 135 -14.90 11.96 3.38
N HIS A 136 -15.46 10.79 3.68
CA HIS A 136 -14.91 9.92 4.72
C HIS A 136 -13.47 9.59 4.34
N TYR A 137 -12.51 10.01 5.16
CA TYR A 137 -11.12 9.61 4.94
C TYR A 137 -10.94 8.19 5.47
N LEU A 138 -10.84 7.23 4.55
CA LEU A 138 -10.71 5.82 4.85
C LEU A 138 -9.25 5.38 4.79
N VAL A 139 -8.70 5.01 5.95
CA VAL A 139 -7.32 4.54 6.07
C VAL A 139 -7.28 3.03 5.93
N PRO A 140 -6.47 2.47 5.01
CA PRO A 140 -6.27 1.04 4.92
C PRO A 140 -5.86 0.38 6.23
N CYS A 141 -6.58 -0.63 6.68
CA CYS A 141 -6.21 -1.45 7.83
C CYS A 141 -6.43 -2.95 7.56
N SER A 142 -6.16 -3.74 8.58
CA SER A 142 -6.36 -5.18 8.65
C SER A 142 -7.43 -5.49 9.69
N TYR A 143 -7.95 -6.71 9.63
CA TYR A 143 -8.86 -7.22 10.65
C TYR A 143 -8.21 -7.28 12.05
N ASN A 144 -6.89 -7.50 12.11
CA ASN A 144 -6.18 -7.51 13.39
C ASN A 144 -6.18 -6.13 14.06
N ASP A 145 -6.08 -5.04 13.29
CA ASP A 145 -6.16 -3.70 13.87
C ASP A 145 -7.55 -3.41 14.46
N TYR A 146 -8.61 -3.92 13.82
CA TYR A 146 -9.96 -3.88 14.39
C TYR A 146 -10.04 -4.65 15.71
N LYS A 147 -9.49 -5.88 15.77
CA LYS A 147 -9.45 -6.67 17.01
C LYS A 147 -8.71 -5.96 18.14
N MET A 148 -7.55 -5.37 17.82
CA MET A 148 -6.77 -4.58 18.78
C MET A 148 -7.57 -3.37 19.26
N ALA A 149 -8.28 -2.69 18.35
CA ALA A 149 -9.13 -1.55 18.71
C ALA A 149 -10.24 -1.95 19.68
N CYS A 150 -10.85 -3.13 19.52
CA CYS A 150 -11.81 -3.68 20.49
C CYS A 150 -11.21 -3.97 21.88
N GLN A 151 -9.88 -4.01 21.98
CA GLN A 151 -9.12 -4.18 23.22
C GLN A 151 -8.52 -2.86 23.73
N ASP A 152 -9.01 -1.72 23.24
CA ASP A 152 -8.50 -0.38 23.57
C ASP A 152 -7.01 -0.17 23.19
N GLU A 153 -6.55 -0.87 22.14
CA GLU A 153 -5.20 -0.74 21.56
C GLU A 153 -5.27 -0.31 20.08
N LEU A 154 -4.46 0.68 19.69
CA LEU A 154 -4.33 1.10 18.30
C LEU A 154 -2.85 1.12 17.87
N PRO A 155 -2.52 0.51 16.72
CA PRO A 155 -1.19 0.62 16.14
C PRO A 155 -0.85 2.08 15.84
N GLU A 156 0.43 2.44 16.01
CA GLU A 156 0.93 3.81 15.83
C GLU A 156 0.51 4.46 14.51
N ARG A 157 0.45 3.69 13.41
CA ARG A 157 0.06 4.23 12.10
C ARG A 157 -1.36 4.79 12.07
N LEU A 158 -2.29 4.16 12.81
CA LEU A 158 -3.69 4.59 12.88
C LEU A 158 -3.81 5.78 13.83
N VAL A 159 -3.05 5.79 14.93
CA VAL A 159 -2.94 6.94 15.82
C VAL A 159 -2.40 8.16 15.07
N LYS A 160 -1.32 8.00 14.30
CA LYS A 160 -0.76 9.07 13.45
C LYS A 160 -1.77 9.54 12.40
N ALA A 161 -2.56 8.63 11.83
CA ALA A 161 -3.60 9.00 10.89
C ALA A 161 -4.73 9.80 11.55
N LEU A 162 -5.17 9.43 12.76
CA LEU A 162 -6.14 10.20 13.53
C LEU A 162 -5.59 11.60 13.88
N ALA A 163 -4.37 11.67 14.40
CA ALA A 163 -3.72 12.93 14.79
C ALA A 163 -3.52 13.91 13.63
N ARG A 164 -3.36 13.41 12.40
CA ARG A 164 -3.19 14.26 11.20
C ARG A 164 -4.45 15.03 10.82
N PHE A 165 -5.63 14.58 11.25
CA PHE A 165 -6.92 15.13 10.83
C PHE A 165 -7.83 15.56 12.00
N SER A 166 -7.34 15.47 13.25
CA SER A 166 -7.98 15.95 14.48
C SER A 166 -7.68 17.41 14.78
#